data_AF-A0AA86PVI9-F1
#
_entry.id   AF-A0AA86PVI9-F1
#
_cell.length_a   1.000
_cell.length_b   1.000
_cell.length_c   1.000
_cell.angle_alpha   90.00
_cell.angle_beta   90.00
_cell.angle_gamma   90.00
#
_symmetry.space_group_name_H-M   'P 1'
#
loop_
_entity.id
_entity.type
_entity.pdbx_description
1 polymer ?
#
loop_
_entity_poly.entity_id
_entity_poly.type
_entity_poly.pdbx_seq_one_letter_code
_entity_poly.pdbx_strand_id
1 'polypeptide(L)'
;MIKVKYLDPIDVTEEHRNTIILAQIFKLPENEHDRFDASKRIILKEFANDVVSKEFGKQQLEELKCCYRKYPVSFMEANGGINVSVEYLQTIFQDQNEDPNWWQKIPDHEQIYKAFTLGSSIGCAHYISGCELQCAECEGFFGCRRCHDELVFDHSFPKKKTMCVRCRYCAYVQPFATSCIQCKHSFGAQSCEICRFVADFSEDSKPFYHCEFCDACNVGFKEFTYHCPTCDSCMSAKHYANHRCLQINECCVCLGDLKGSKFARKTLKCSHMLHEFCYDELLRSGNFKCPVCKKFSPVDEQLKIVVNFQRDIFSHQVILPKDEKTVIGVGCNDCGAEVPARPVFTDLYYCQKCGLFNCERNSRNFDENDYQVYLTETKPKFVPKYATQEYFKEFFEQKGINIEEFVQGTSDFVDRTILAYVVTLWQEEFLEKEKLQLMIVKIIQLMLE
;
A
#
# COMPACT_ATOMS: atom_id res chain seq x y z
N MET A 1 -26.64 8.03 10.13
CA MET A 1 -25.22 8.44 10.23
C MET A 1 -24.82 8.45 11.71
N ILE A 2 -23.88 7.59 12.09
CA ILE A 2 -23.24 7.63 13.42
C ILE A 2 -21.97 8.46 13.30
N LYS A 3 -21.95 9.64 13.92
CA LYS A 3 -20.75 10.46 14.02
C LYS A 3 -20.03 10.09 15.32
N VAL A 4 -18.89 9.43 15.20
CA VAL A 4 -18.04 9.13 16.37
C VAL A 4 -17.44 10.44 16.82
N LYS A 5 -17.62 10.77 18.10
CA LYS A 5 -17.11 12.03 18.66
C LYS A 5 -15.59 12.02 18.65
N TYR A 6 -15.03 13.17 18.29
CA TYR A 6 -13.62 13.55 18.47
C TYR A 6 -13.57 14.98 19.02
N LEU A 7 -12.41 15.43 19.53
CA LEU A 7 -12.25 16.73 20.16
C LEU A 7 -12.58 17.86 19.18
N ASP A 8 -13.55 18.69 19.57
CA ASP A 8 -13.99 19.85 18.78
C ASP A 8 -13.08 21.06 19.06
N PRO A 9 -12.49 21.71 18.04
CA PRO A 9 -11.57 22.82 18.21
C PRO A 9 -12.23 24.16 18.60
N ILE A 10 -13.56 24.22 18.75
CA ILE A 10 -14.28 25.47 19.06
C ILE A 10 -13.73 26.19 20.31
N ASP A 11 -13.42 25.43 21.37
CA ASP A 11 -13.04 25.98 22.69
C ASP A 11 -11.52 26.19 22.87
N VAL A 12 -10.73 26.14 21.78
CA VAL A 12 -9.28 26.37 21.84
C VAL A 12 -8.80 27.45 20.87
N THR A 13 -7.67 28.06 21.21
CA THR A 13 -6.92 28.99 20.35
C THR A 13 -6.42 28.30 19.09
N GLU A 14 -6.18 29.08 18.03
CA GLU A 14 -5.78 28.56 16.72
C GLU A 14 -4.46 27.77 16.76
N GLU A 15 -3.52 28.15 17.63
CA GLU A 15 -2.23 27.47 17.82
C GLU A 15 -2.36 26.02 18.32
N HIS A 16 -3.49 25.67 18.95
CA HIS A 16 -3.77 24.34 19.46
C HIS A 16 -4.60 23.49 18.49
N ARG A 17 -4.99 24.05 17.34
CA ARG A 17 -5.76 23.34 16.32
C ARG A 17 -4.84 22.57 15.39
N ASN A 18 -5.31 21.41 14.92
CA ASN A 18 -4.65 20.65 13.86
C ASN A 18 -5.65 20.26 12.77
N THR A 19 -5.13 20.05 11.56
CA THR A 19 -5.89 19.49 10.45
C THR A 19 -5.87 17.97 10.54
N ILE A 20 -7.04 17.36 10.42
CA ILE A 20 -7.21 15.91 10.52
C ILE A 20 -7.88 15.36 9.27
N ILE A 21 -7.68 14.07 9.04
CA ILE A 21 -8.37 13.29 8.01
C ILE A 21 -9.53 12.58 8.70
N LEU A 22 -10.74 12.80 8.21
CA LEU A 22 -11.93 12.08 8.62
C LEU A 22 -12.14 10.91 7.66
N ALA A 23 -12.43 9.74 8.20
CA ALA A 23 -12.91 8.61 7.42
C ALA A 23 -14.44 8.61 7.41
N GLN A 24 -14.99 8.40 6.22
CA GLN A 24 -16.42 8.22 6.00
C GLN A 24 -16.66 6.80 5.49
N ILE A 25 -17.45 6.04 6.25
CA ILE A 25 -17.94 4.72 5.87
C ILE A 25 -19.34 4.90 5.31
N PHE A 26 -19.56 4.45 4.08
CA PHE A 26 -20.80 4.73 3.36
C PHE A 26 -21.22 3.59 2.44
N LYS A 27 -22.49 3.65 2.01
CA LYS A 27 -23.03 2.84 0.92
C LYS A 27 -23.68 3.72 -0.15
N LEU A 28 -23.97 3.13 -1.30
CA LEU A 28 -24.69 3.81 -2.38
C LEU A 28 -26.20 3.51 -2.32
N PRO A 29 -27.05 4.44 -2.81
CA PRO A 29 -28.44 4.15 -3.13
C PRO A 29 -28.58 3.09 -4.22
N GLU A 30 -29.74 2.39 -4.31
CA GLU A 30 -29.96 1.27 -5.25
C GLU A 30 -29.63 1.57 -6.71
N ASN A 31 -29.94 2.79 -7.17
CA ASN A 31 -29.77 3.22 -8.57
C ASN A 31 -28.48 4.03 -8.81
N GLU A 32 -27.54 4.00 -7.87
CA GLU A 32 -26.29 4.75 -7.96
C GLU A 32 -25.09 3.80 -8.06
N HIS A 33 -24.16 4.16 -8.94
CA HIS A 33 -22.97 3.36 -9.25
C HIS A 33 -21.68 4.17 -9.07
N ASP A 34 -21.76 5.50 -9.07
CA ASP A 34 -20.59 6.34 -8.90
C ASP A 34 -20.23 6.50 -7.42
N ARG A 35 -19.28 5.69 -6.95
CA ARG A 35 -18.72 5.79 -5.59
C ARG A 35 -17.89 7.05 -5.35
N PHE A 36 -17.48 7.76 -6.40
CA PHE A 36 -16.65 8.96 -6.29
C PHE A 36 -17.50 10.24 -6.13
N ASP A 37 -18.77 10.24 -6.52
CA ASP A 37 -19.68 11.35 -6.23
C ASP A 37 -20.05 11.39 -4.74
N ALA A 38 -19.42 12.31 -4.01
CA ALA A 38 -19.66 12.51 -2.58
C ALA A 38 -21.10 12.91 -2.24
N SER A 39 -21.83 13.55 -3.16
CA SER A 39 -23.19 14.04 -2.92
C SER A 39 -24.24 12.93 -2.85
N LYS A 40 -23.92 11.75 -3.38
CA LYS A 40 -24.81 10.58 -3.46
C LYS A 40 -24.60 9.58 -2.33
N ARG A 41 -23.56 9.76 -1.54
CA ARG A 41 -23.14 8.79 -0.51
C ARG A 41 -24.11 8.78 0.67
N ILE A 42 -24.58 7.60 1.05
CA ILE A 42 -25.31 7.42 2.31
C ILE A 42 -24.28 7.15 3.41
N ILE A 43 -23.90 8.19 4.15
CA ILE A 43 -22.90 8.09 5.22
C ILE A 43 -23.45 7.28 6.40
N LEU A 44 -22.82 6.13 6.64
CA LEU A 44 -23.14 5.22 7.73
C LEU A 44 -22.40 5.63 9.00
N LYS A 45 -21.08 5.87 8.89
CA LYS A 45 -20.20 6.23 10.00
C LYS A 45 -19.18 7.29 9.60
N GLU A 46 -18.85 8.20 10.52
CA GLU A 46 -17.74 9.15 10.36
C GLU A 46 -16.91 9.23 11.64
N PHE A 47 -15.58 9.23 11.50
CA PHE A 47 -14.63 9.31 12.62
C PHE A 47 -13.28 9.90 12.21
N ALA A 48 -12.51 10.40 13.18
CA ALA A 48 -11.15 10.88 12.96
C ALA A 48 -10.22 9.71 12.63
N ASN A 49 -9.61 9.73 11.44
CA ASN A 49 -8.77 8.64 10.93
C ASN A 49 -7.28 8.93 11.12
N ASP A 50 -6.83 10.16 10.84
CA ASP A 50 -5.43 10.55 11.03
C ASP A 50 -5.25 12.05 11.23
N VAL A 51 -4.04 12.46 11.62
CA VAL A 51 -3.60 13.86 11.58
C VAL A 51 -2.81 14.11 10.30
N VAL A 52 -3.05 15.25 9.65
CA VAL A 52 -2.25 15.68 8.49
C VAL A 52 -0.86 16.09 9.00
N SER A 53 0.14 15.29 8.65
CA SER A 53 1.52 15.50 9.08
C SER A 53 2.30 16.36 8.09
N LYS A 54 3.37 17.03 8.55
CA LYS A 54 4.25 17.81 7.66
C LYS A 54 5.00 16.92 6.66
N GLU A 55 5.39 15.73 7.09
CA GLU A 55 6.24 14.82 6.32
C GLU A 55 5.45 14.06 5.25
N PHE A 56 4.22 13.63 5.56
CA PHE A 56 3.39 12.81 4.67
C PHE A 56 2.17 13.54 4.13
N GLY A 57 2.00 14.82 4.45
CA GLY A 57 0.82 15.61 4.10
C GLY A 57 0.47 15.53 2.62
N LYS A 58 1.45 15.58 1.71
CA LYS A 58 1.19 15.45 0.27
C LYS A 58 0.54 14.10 -0.09
N GLN A 59 1.08 12.99 0.41
CA GLN A 59 0.53 11.65 0.16
C GLN A 59 -0.84 11.50 0.82
N GLN A 60 -0.98 11.97 2.07
CA GLN A 60 -2.24 11.97 2.81
C GLN A 60 -3.35 12.76 2.08
N LEU A 61 -2.99 13.86 1.41
CA LEU A 61 -3.93 14.65 0.61
C LEU A 61 -4.28 13.96 -0.73
N GLU A 62 -3.36 13.18 -1.31
CA GLU A 62 -3.66 12.35 -2.48
C GLU A 62 -4.65 11.22 -2.12
N GLU A 63 -4.54 10.64 -0.93
CA GLU A 63 -5.48 9.62 -0.42
C GLU A 63 -6.93 10.12 -0.29
N LEU A 64 -7.15 11.44 -0.17
CA LEU A 64 -8.50 12.04 -0.16
C LEU A 64 -9.26 11.80 -1.47
N LYS A 65 -8.57 11.54 -2.57
CA LYS A 65 -9.17 11.23 -3.87
C LYS A 65 -9.56 9.76 -3.99
N CYS A 66 -9.10 8.91 -3.07
CA CYS A 66 -9.32 7.48 -3.14
C CYS A 66 -10.65 7.07 -2.48
N CYS A 67 -11.27 6.04 -3.04
CA CYS A 67 -12.45 5.40 -2.48
C CYS A 67 -12.27 3.88 -2.48
N TYR A 68 -12.24 3.30 -1.28
CA TYR A 68 -11.89 1.90 -1.06
C TYR A 68 -13.13 1.05 -0.82
N ARG A 69 -13.17 -0.13 -1.44
CA ARG A 69 -14.13 -1.18 -1.08
C ARG A 69 -13.70 -1.88 0.19
N LYS A 70 -14.66 -2.22 1.04
CA LYS A 70 -14.40 -2.86 2.32
C LYS A 70 -14.96 -4.27 2.38
N TYR A 71 -16.27 -4.39 2.52
CA TYR A 71 -17.00 -5.65 2.63
C TYR A 71 -18.49 -5.43 2.29
N PRO A 72 -19.31 -6.48 2.14
CA PRO A 72 -20.74 -6.34 1.86
C PRO A 72 -21.53 -5.74 3.02
N VAL A 73 -22.64 -5.05 2.72
CA VAL A 73 -23.58 -4.53 3.72
C VAL A 73 -24.13 -5.66 4.59
N SER A 74 -24.47 -6.80 3.99
CA SER A 74 -24.96 -7.98 4.71
C SER A 74 -23.97 -8.51 5.76
N PHE A 75 -22.67 -8.48 5.45
CA PHE A 75 -21.62 -8.86 6.40
C PHE A 75 -21.56 -7.88 7.58
N MET A 76 -21.67 -6.58 7.31
CA MET A 76 -21.71 -5.55 8.35
C MET A 76 -22.89 -5.77 9.30
N GLU A 77 -24.09 -5.97 8.74
CA GLU A 77 -25.34 -6.13 9.49
C GLU A 77 -25.31 -7.40 10.36
N ALA A 78 -24.81 -8.52 9.82
CA ALA A 78 -24.69 -9.78 10.56
C ALA A 78 -23.78 -9.68 11.79
N ASN A 79 -22.78 -8.79 11.77
CA ASN A 79 -21.84 -8.58 12.88
C ASN A 79 -22.24 -7.44 13.83
N GLY A 80 -23.52 -7.01 13.82
CA GLY A 80 -24.02 -5.97 14.72
C GLY A 80 -23.94 -4.54 14.16
N GLY A 81 -23.56 -4.38 12.90
CA GLY A 81 -23.68 -3.12 12.17
C GLY A 81 -22.64 -2.05 12.56
N ILE A 82 -23.07 -0.78 12.49
CA ILE A 82 -22.21 0.41 12.55
C ILE A 82 -21.58 0.64 13.94
N ASN A 83 -22.04 -0.02 15.00
CA ASN A 83 -21.48 0.15 16.35
C ASN A 83 -20.21 -0.67 16.62
N VAL A 84 -19.79 -1.50 15.66
CA VAL A 84 -18.55 -2.26 15.74
C VAL A 84 -17.43 -1.53 15.00
N SER A 85 -16.18 -1.72 15.44
CA SER A 85 -14.99 -1.24 14.73
C SER A 85 -14.97 -1.75 13.28
N VAL A 86 -14.99 -0.84 12.32
CA VAL A 86 -15.02 -1.17 10.88
C VAL A 86 -13.72 -1.86 10.46
N GLU A 87 -12.61 -1.44 11.05
CA GLU A 87 -11.28 -1.99 10.90
C GLU A 87 -11.27 -3.44 11.40
N TYR A 88 -11.88 -3.70 12.55
CA TYR A 88 -12.04 -5.07 13.05
C TYR A 88 -12.91 -5.94 12.12
N LEU A 89 -14.07 -5.45 11.70
CA LEU A 89 -14.94 -6.18 10.75
C LEU A 89 -14.23 -6.51 9.44
N GLN A 90 -13.43 -5.56 8.94
CA GLN A 90 -12.62 -5.79 7.74
C GLN A 90 -11.63 -6.94 7.92
N THR A 91 -10.98 -7.03 9.08
CA THR A 91 -10.05 -8.14 9.35
C THR A 91 -10.76 -9.48 9.40
N ILE A 92 -11.92 -9.57 10.06
CA ILE A 92 -12.72 -10.80 10.09
C ILE A 92 -13.15 -11.18 8.67
N PHE A 93 -13.66 -10.22 7.89
CA PHE A 93 -14.10 -10.48 6.53
C PHE A 93 -12.97 -11.03 5.66
N GLN A 94 -11.78 -10.43 5.74
CA GLN A 94 -10.61 -10.89 4.98
C GLN A 94 -10.12 -12.28 5.40
N ASP A 95 -10.29 -12.64 6.68
CA ASP A 95 -9.93 -13.97 7.17
C ASP A 95 -10.96 -15.04 6.78
N GLN A 96 -12.24 -14.68 6.69
CA GLN A 96 -13.32 -15.60 6.30
C GLN A 96 -13.50 -15.71 4.79
N ASN A 97 -13.13 -14.68 4.03
CA ASN A 97 -13.35 -14.61 2.58
C ASN A 97 -12.03 -14.66 1.81
N GLU A 98 -11.79 -15.80 1.17
CA GLU A 98 -10.60 -16.01 0.34
C GLU A 98 -10.76 -15.47 -1.10
N ASP A 99 -11.98 -15.11 -1.52
CA ASP A 99 -12.24 -14.60 -2.86
C ASP A 99 -11.87 -13.10 -2.98
N PRO A 100 -10.79 -12.76 -3.70
CA PRO A 100 -10.39 -11.36 -3.87
C PRO A 100 -11.36 -10.55 -4.76
N ASN A 101 -12.21 -11.22 -5.54
CA ASN A 101 -13.11 -10.61 -6.50
C ASN A 101 -14.56 -10.64 -6.02
N TRP A 102 -14.78 -10.80 -4.71
CA TRP A 102 -16.12 -10.82 -4.11
C TRP A 102 -17.02 -9.65 -4.56
N TRP A 103 -16.42 -8.47 -4.78
CA TRP A 103 -17.10 -7.24 -5.17
C TRP A 103 -17.74 -7.32 -6.56
N GLN A 104 -17.25 -8.19 -7.46
CA GLN A 104 -17.85 -8.37 -8.79
C GLN A 104 -19.20 -9.10 -8.73
N LYS A 105 -19.45 -9.81 -7.63
CA LYS A 105 -20.63 -10.67 -7.47
C LYS A 105 -21.79 -9.97 -6.75
N ILE A 106 -21.57 -8.73 -6.30
CA ILE A 106 -22.48 -8.02 -5.41
C ILE A 106 -22.78 -6.64 -6.01
N PRO A 107 -24.04 -6.22 -6.11
CA PRO A 107 -24.42 -4.89 -6.59
C PRO A 107 -23.74 -3.75 -5.80
N ASP A 108 -23.45 -2.62 -6.45
CA ASP A 108 -22.70 -1.52 -5.83
C ASP A 108 -23.38 -0.95 -4.56
N HIS A 109 -24.70 -0.93 -4.50
CA HIS A 109 -25.48 -0.45 -3.34
C HIS A 109 -25.48 -1.42 -2.15
N GLU A 110 -25.10 -2.68 -2.37
CA GLU A 110 -24.92 -3.70 -1.35
C GLU A 110 -23.46 -3.78 -0.85
N GLN A 111 -22.58 -2.89 -1.32
CA GLN A 111 -21.18 -2.80 -0.88
C GLN A 111 -20.97 -1.67 0.13
N ILE A 112 -20.00 -1.86 1.04
CA ILE A 112 -19.48 -0.83 1.94
C ILE A 112 -18.20 -0.23 1.38
N TYR A 113 -18.15 1.10 1.39
CA TYR A 113 -17.02 1.89 0.94
C TYR A 113 -16.43 2.73 2.08
N LYS A 114 -15.14 3.06 1.96
CA LYS A 114 -14.42 4.03 2.80
C LYS A 114 -13.84 5.13 1.92
N ALA A 115 -14.17 6.37 2.23
CA ALA A 115 -13.55 7.56 1.62
C ALA A 115 -13.07 8.50 2.73
N PHE A 116 -12.31 9.53 2.34
CA PHE A 116 -11.69 10.45 3.28
C PHE A 116 -12.05 11.90 2.97
N THR A 117 -12.17 12.70 4.02
CA THR A 117 -12.39 14.16 3.95
C THR A 117 -11.48 14.88 4.94
N LEU A 118 -11.32 16.20 4.79
CA LEU A 118 -10.58 17.01 5.75
C LEU A 118 -11.49 17.49 6.87
N GLY A 119 -10.93 17.55 8.08
CA GLY A 119 -11.55 18.15 9.26
C GLY A 119 -10.52 18.94 10.07
N SER A 120 -10.99 19.50 11.18
CA SER A 120 -10.16 20.19 12.17
C SER A 120 -10.40 19.58 13.54
N SER A 121 -9.35 19.49 14.35
CA SER A 121 -9.42 19.07 15.74
C SER A 121 -8.38 19.77 16.60
N ILE A 122 -8.14 19.26 17.80
CA ILE A 122 -7.22 19.81 18.81
C ILE A 122 -6.02 18.87 18.93
N GLY A 123 -4.81 19.40 18.88
CA GLY A 123 -3.62 18.59 19.14
C GLY A 123 -2.36 19.14 18.48
N CYS A 124 -1.48 18.22 18.08
CA CYS A 124 -0.26 18.54 17.36
C CYS A 124 -0.27 17.90 15.96
N ALA A 125 0.84 18.01 15.23
CA ALA A 125 1.01 17.39 13.92
C ALA A 125 1.08 15.84 13.95
N HIS A 126 1.06 15.22 15.13
CA HIS A 126 1.15 13.76 15.30
C HIS A 126 -0.10 13.12 15.89
N TYR A 127 -0.79 13.80 16.80
CA TYR A 127 -1.92 13.23 17.55
C TYR A 127 -3.00 14.27 17.80
N ILE A 128 -4.24 13.81 17.87
CA ILE A 128 -5.37 14.55 18.42
C ILE A 128 -5.32 14.39 19.93
N SER A 129 -5.17 15.49 20.67
CA SER A 129 -5.06 15.47 22.13
C SER A 129 -5.42 16.82 22.72
N GLY A 130 -6.20 16.81 23.80
CA GLY A 130 -6.63 18.02 24.50
C GLY A 130 -5.62 18.55 25.52
N CYS A 131 -4.44 17.95 25.64
CA CYS A 131 -3.39 18.41 26.54
C CYS A 131 -2.00 18.41 25.88
N GLU A 132 -1.04 18.97 26.60
CA GLU A 132 0.39 18.89 26.32
C GLU A 132 1.07 18.15 27.47
N LEU A 133 2.08 17.34 27.16
CA LEU A 133 2.83 16.55 28.12
C LEU A 133 4.03 17.36 28.62
N GLN A 134 4.28 17.35 29.93
CA GLN A 134 5.51 17.91 30.49
C GLN A 134 6.66 16.91 30.39
N CYS A 135 7.81 17.33 29.83
CA CYS A 135 9.03 16.56 29.91
C CYS A 135 9.60 16.61 31.33
N ALA A 136 9.94 15.46 31.93
CA ALA A 136 10.49 15.40 33.28
C ALA A 136 11.97 15.82 33.37
N GLU A 137 12.65 16.03 32.24
CA GLU A 137 14.08 16.37 32.19
C GLU A 137 14.31 17.84 31.83
N CYS A 138 13.63 18.37 30.81
CA CYS A 138 13.72 19.79 30.45
C CYS A 138 12.55 20.66 30.95
N GLU A 139 11.57 20.06 31.64
CA GLU A 139 10.38 20.72 32.22
C GLU A 139 9.45 21.44 31.23
N GLY A 140 9.78 21.43 29.93
CA GLY A 140 8.98 22.00 28.86
C GLY A 140 7.70 21.21 28.57
N PHE A 141 6.70 21.91 28.01
CA PHE A 141 5.44 21.32 27.57
C PHE A 141 5.45 21.11 26.06
N PHE A 142 5.09 19.90 25.64
CA PHE A 142 5.11 19.49 24.24
C PHE A 142 3.82 18.79 23.88
N GLY A 143 3.38 18.95 22.63
CA GLY A 143 2.14 18.31 22.17
C GLY A 143 2.15 16.78 22.27
N CYS A 144 3.32 16.16 22.09
CA CYS A 144 3.55 14.74 22.37
C CYS A 144 5.06 14.46 22.47
N ARG A 145 5.43 13.19 22.71
CA ARG A 145 6.84 12.74 22.69
C ARG A 145 7.57 13.03 21.38
N ARG A 146 6.88 12.90 20.23
CA ARG A 146 7.48 13.16 18.91
C ARG A 146 7.76 14.65 18.72
N CYS A 147 6.82 15.52 19.13
CA CYS A 147 7.08 16.96 19.14
C CYS A 147 8.28 17.33 20.00
N HIS A 148 8.48 16.66 21.14
CA HIS A 148 9.66 16.86 21.96
C HIS A 148 10.93 16.42 21.22
N ASP A 149 10.99 15.17 20.77
CA ASP A 149 12.20 14.58 20.17
C ASP A 149 12.57 15.23 18.81
N GLU A 150 11.63 15.93 18.17
CA GLU A 150 11.88 16.77 16.98
C GLU A 150 12.49 18.14 17.30
N LEU A 151 12.30 18.65 18.51
CA LEU A 151 12.75 19.98 18.94
C LEU A 151 13.93 19.92 19.92
N VAL A 152 14.06 18.83 20.68
CA VAL A 152 15.06 18.62 21.72
C VAL A 152 15.94 17.45 21.33
N PHE A 153 17.20 17.73 21.01
CA PHE A 153 18.16 16.74 20.53
C PHE A 153 19.05 16.16 21.63
N ASP A 154 19.08 16.79 22.81
CA ASP A 154 19.98 16.39 23.91
C ASP A 154 19.53 15.09 24.60
N HIS A 155 18.23 14.81 24.62
CA HIS A 155 17.65 13.63 25.24
C HIS A 155 16.30 13.27 24.60
N SER A 156 15.87 12.02 24.79
CA SER A 156 14.54 11.55 24.37
C SER A 156 13.50 11.76 25.46
N PHE A 157 12.24 11.92 25.06
CA PHE A 157 11.14 12.18 26.00
C PHE A 157 11.00 11.06 27.06
N PRO A 158 11.12 11.36 28.36
CA PRO A 158 11.14 10.36 29.42
C PRO A 158 9.72 9.94 29.83
N LYS A 159 9.03 9.20 28.94
CA LYS A 159 7.59 8.84 29.04
C LYS A 159 7.14 8.34 30.43
N LYS A 160 7.95 7.53 31.13
CA LYS A 160 7.61 6.95 32.44
C LYS A 160 7.76 7.93 33.62
N LYS A 161 8.61 8.96 33.47
CA LYS A 161 8.87 9.97 34.50
C LYS A 161 7.91 11.16 34.39
N THR A 162 7.24 11.33 33.25
CA THR A 162 6.25 12.40 33.05
C THR A 162 5.05 12.22 33.99
N MET A 163 4.79 13.24 34.80
CA MET A 163 3.71 13.22 35.80
C MET A 163 2.65 14.28 35.57
N CYS A 164 2.92 15.28 34.74
CA CYS A 164 2.07 16.46 34.58
C CYS A 164 1.70 16.72 33.13
N VAL A 165 0.54 17.31 32.96
CA VAL A 165 -0.01 17.75 31.68
C VAL A 165 -0.53 19.18 31.80
N ARG A 166 -0.50 19.93 30.69
CA ARG A 166 -1.12 21.24 30.57
C ARG A 166 -2.34 21.15 29.67
N CYS A 167 -3.47 21.64 30.15
CA CYS A 167 -4.72 21.66 29.40
C CYS A 167 -4.64 22.65 28.23
N ARG A 168 -4.99 22.24 27.00
CA ARG A 168 -5.02 23.15 25.83
C ARG A 168 -6.23 24.10 25.82
N TYR A 169 -7.25 23.84 26.64
CA TYR A 169 -8.45 24.66 26.72
C TYR A 169 -8.32 25.82 27.71
N CYS A 170 -7.66 25.59 28.85
CA CYS A 170 -7.57 26.59 29.93
C CYS A 170 -6.17 26.80 30.49
N ALA A 171 -5.14 26.19 29.88
CA ALA A 171 -3.74 26.25 30.32
C ALA A 171 -3.45 25.73 31.74
N TYR A 172 -4.44 25.14 32.44
CA TYR A 172 -4.26 24.60 33.77
C TYR A 172 -3.30 23.41 33.76
N VAL A 173 -2.28 23.45 34.62
CA VAL A 173 -1.30 22.37 34.81
C VAL A 173 -1.77 21.45 35.93
N GLN A 174 -1.79 20.16 35.67
CA GLN A 174 -2.30 19.15 36.59
C GLN A 174 -1.54 17.83 36.46
N PRO A 175 -1.69 16.90 37.42
CA PRO A 175 -1.24 15.53 37.23
C PRO A 175 -1.83 14.90 35.96
N PHE A 176 -1.09 13.96 35.37
CA PHE A 176 -1.53 13.20 34.21
C PHE A 176 -2.90 12.56 34.49
N ALA A 177 -3.84 12.82 33.59
CA ALA A 177 -5.22 12.35 33.64
C ALA A 177 -5.79 12.35 32.23
N THR A 178 -7.01 11.85 32.07
CA THR A 178 -7.75 11.85 30.79
C THR A 178 -8.67 13.05 30.60
N SER A 179 -8.81 13.92 31.60
CA SER A 179 -9.62 15.13 31.54
C SER A 179 -9.08 16.24 32.43
N CYS A 180 -9.45 17.47 32.11
CA CYS A 180 -9.02 18.62 32.88
C CYS A 180 -9.81 18.74 34.20
N ILE A 181 -9.12 18.91 35.33
CA ILE A 181 -9.79 19.10 36.62
C ILE A 181 -10.46 20.47 36.74
N GLN A 182 -9.97 21.47 36.00
CA GLN A 182 -10.47 22.84 36.00
C GLN A 182 -11.66 23.01 35.06
N CYS A 183 -11.47 22.79 33.74
CA CYS A 183 -12.50 23.05 32.73
C CYS A 183 -13.32 21.81 32.32
N LYS A 184 -13.02 20.63 32.89
CA LYS A 184 -13.74 19.35 32.65
C LYS A 184 -13.71 18.81 31.22
N HIS A 185 -13.04 19.49 30.27
CA HIS A 185 -12.83 18.95 28.94
C HIS A 185 -12.01 17.65 28.97
N SER A 186 -12.36 16.71 28.09
CA SER A 186 -11.59 15.49 27.85
C SER A 186 -10.30 15.80 27.09
N PHE A 187 -9.22 15.08 27.42
CA PHE A 187 -7.96 15.11 26.69
C PHE A 187 -7.90 14.06 25.57
N GLY A 188 -8.74 13.03 25.62
CA GLY A 188 -8.88 12.04 24.56
C GLY A 188 -9.65 10.80 25.02
N ALA A 189 -10.16 10.05 24.06
CA ALA A 189 -10.96 8.84 24.27
C ALA A 189 -10.13 7.64 24.73
N GLN A 190 -8.86 7.57 24.34
CA GLN A 190 -7.97 6.47 24.68
C GLN A 190 -6.69 6.99 25.38
N SER A 191 -6.25 6.28 26.42
CA SER A 191 -5.04 6.63 27.17
C SER A 191 -4.25 5.41 27.64
N CYS A 192 -2.94 5.56 27.77
CA CYS A 192 -2.04 4.62 28.44
C CYS A 192 -1.32 5.30 29.59
N GLU A 193 -1.61 4.88 30.83
CA GLU A 193 -0.95 5.36 32.04
C GLU A 193 0.55 5.02 32.07
N ILE A 194 0.93 3.83 31.58
CA ILE A 194 2.32 3.36 31.59
C ILE A 194 3.21 4.21 30.68
N CYS A 195 2.69 4.55 29.50
CA CYS A 195 3.41 5.35 28.50
C CYS A 195 3.11 6.85 28.58
N ARG A 196 2.24 7.28 29.52
CA ARG A 196 1.74 8.66 29.63
C ARG A 196 1.27 9.22 28.30
N PHE A 197 0.47 8.43 27.60
CA PHE A 197 -0.04 8.73 26.27
C PHE A 197 -1.55 8.94 26.34
N VAL A 198 -2.05 10.00 25.71
CA VAL A 198 -3.48 10.25 25.56
C VAL A 198 -3.74 10.80 24.16
N ALA A 199 -4.67 10.17 23.45
CA ALA A 199 -5.06 10.58 22.12
C ALA A 199 -6.54 10.32 21.88
N ASP A 200 -7.15 11.16 21.06
CA ASP A 200 -8.57 11.10 20.72
C ASP A 200 -8.80 10.44 19.36
N PHE A 201 -8.18 9.28 19.16
CA PHE A 201 -8.60 8.34 18.13
C PHE A 201 -9.63 7.40 18.72
N SER A 202 -10.65 7.04 17.96
CA SER A 202 -11.61 6.03 18.38
C SER A 202 -11.09 4.61 18.10
N GLU A 203 -11.76 3.61 18.66
CA GLU A 203 -11.56 2.18 18.33
C GLU A 203 -11.90 1.87 16.85
N ASP A 204 -12.61 2.77 16.18
CA ASP A 204 -12.85 2.75 14.73
C ASP A 204 -11.68 3.30 13.92
N SER A 205 -10.63 3.83 14.54
CA SER A 205 -9.51 4.37 13.78
C SER A 205 -8.23 3.70 14.19
N LYS A 206 -7.80 3.98 15.42
CA LYS A 206 -6.52 3.56 15.96
C LYS A 206 -6.76 3.08 17.39
N PRO A 207 -7.45 1.93 17.57
CA PRO A 207 -7.41 1.25 18.86
C PRO A 207 -5.94 0.99 19.18
N PHE A 208 -5.52 1.18 20.42
CA PHE A 208 -4.16 0.86 20.80
C PHE A 208 -4.12 0.08 22.10
N TYR A 209 -3.04 -0.66 22.28
CA TYR A 209 -2.75 -1.39 23.49
C TYR A 209 -1.29 -1.23 23.87
N HIS A 210 -1.00 -1.34 25.17
CA HIS A 210 0.37 -1.39 25.65
C HIS A 210 0.88 -2.83 25.58
N CYS A 211 2.03 -3.03 24.93
CA CYS A 211 2.78 -4.28 25.02
C CYS A 211 3.89 -4.14 26.05
N GLU A 212 3.84 -4.97 27.10
CA GLU A 212 4.82 -4.98 28.18
C GLU A 212 6.22 -5.39 27.70
N PHE A 213 6.31 -6.27 26.71
CA PHE A 213 7.58 -6.74 26.14
C PHE A 213 8.26 -5.68 25.27
N CYS A 214 7.48 -5.00 24.41
CA CYS A 214 8.00 -3.89 23.60
C CYS A 214 8.17 -2.59 24.41
N ASP A 215 7.63 -2.54 25.63
CA ASP A 215 7.49 -1.32 26.44
C ASP A 215 6.86 -0.16 25.65
N ALA A 216 5.88 -0.44 24.80
CA ALA A 216 5.34 0.55 23.86
C ALA A 216 3.84 0.36 23.60
N CYS A 217 3.15 1.46 23.30
CA CYS A 217 1.80 1.43 22.77
C CYS A 217 1.83 1.11 21.28
N ASN A 218 1.14 0.04 20.88
CA ASN A 218 0.99 -0.41 19.49
C ASN A 218 -0.46 -0.22 19.05
N VAL A 219 -0.66 0.04 17.76
CA VAL A 219 -2.00 0.13 17.15
C VAL A 219 -2.53 -1.28 16.90
N GLY A 220 -3.78 -1.52 17.29
CA GLY A 220 -4.46 -2.81 17.21
C GLY A 220 -5.19 -3.16 18.51
N PHE A 221 -5.72 -4.38 18.56
CA PHE A 221 -6.39 -4.94 19.73
C PHE A 221 -5.48 -5.94 20.42
N LYS A 222 -5.42 -5.88 21.76
CA LYS A 222 -4.57 -6.76 22.56
C LYS A 222 -4.98 -8.22 22.40
N GLU A 223 -6.28 -8.51 22.30
CA GLU A 223 -6.79 -9.88 22.20
C GLU A 223 -6.34 -10.62 20.94
N PHE A 224 -6.01 -9.91 19.86
CA PHE A 224 -5.64 -10.49 18.56
C PHE A 224 -4.16 -10.36 18.21
N THR A 225 -3.37 -9.81 19.14
CA THR A 225 -1.97 -9.52 18.89
C THR A 225 -1.07 -10.27 19.87
N TYR A 226 -0.06 -10.94 19.33
CA TYR A 226 0.91 -11.72 20.08
C TYR A 226 2.29 -11.11 19.90
N HIS A 227 3.03 -11.02 21.00
CA HIS A 227 4.44 -10.66 20.96
C HIS A 227 5.27 -11.92 20.74
N CYS A 228 6.12 -11.92 19.71
CA CYS A 228 7.11 -12.97 19.50
C CYS A 228 8.44 -12.57 20.15
N PRO A 229 8.90 -13.23 21.22
CA PRO A 229 10.15 -12.88 21.90
C PRO A 229 11.38 -13.01 21.00
N THR A 230 11.38 -13.98 20.09
CA THR A 230 12.51 -14.21 19.18
C THR A 230 12.62 -13.10 18.13
N CYS A 231 11.48 -12.63 17.60
CA CYS A 231 11.42 -11.54 16.65
C CYS A 231 11.47 -10.16 17.31
N ASP A 232 11.19 -10.11 18.62
CA ASP A 232 11.03 -8.89 19.40
C ASP A 232 10.00 -7.93 18.74
N SER A 233 8.84 -8.49 18.37
CA SER A 233 7.80 -7.77 17.62
C SER A 233 6.40 -8.29 17.93
N CYS A 234 5.44 -7.38 18.00
CA CYS A 234 4.01 -7.70 18.04
C CYS A 234 3.48 -7.99 16.63
N MET A 235 2.58 -8.98 16.52
CA MET A 235 1.98 -9.40 15.25
C MET A 235 0.62 -10.08 15.46
N SER A 236 -0.22 -10.11 14.42
CA SER A 236 -1.53 -10.75 14.48
C SER A 236 -1.43 -12.25 14.75
N ALA A 237 -2.48 -12.85 15.34
CA ALA A 237 -2.55 -14.29 15.62
C ALA A 237 -2.14 -15.17 14.43
N LYS A 238 -2.67 -14.85 13.24
CA LYS A 238 -2.39 -15.56 11.99
C LYS A 238 -0.92 -15.46 11.57
N HIS A 239 -0.32 -14.27 11.70
CA HIS A 239 1.08 -14.10 11.40
C HIS A 239 1.95 -14.80 12.44
N TYR A 240 1.59 -14.71 13.72
CA TYR A 240 2.27 -15.39 14.82
C TYR A 240 2.33 -16.91 14.60
N ALA A 241 1.24 -17.55 14.15
CA ALA A 241 1.22 -18.99 13.91
C ALA A 241 2.11 -19.44 12.74
N ASN A 242 2.30 -18.60 11.72
CA ASN A 242 2.93 -19.00 10.45
C ASN A 242 4.29 -18.33 10.18
N HIS A 243 4.69 -17.35 10.99
CA HIS A 243 5.94 -16.64 10.76
C HIS A 243 7.14 -17.52 11.08
N ARG A 244 8.21 -17.32 10.31
CA ARG A 244 9.54 -17.82 10.64
C ARG A 244 10.30 -16.73 11.35
N CYS A 245 10.72 -16.99 12.58
CA CYS A 245 11.48 -16.01 13.36
C CYS A 245 12.83 -15.70 12.69
N LEU A 246 13.09 -14.41 12.43
CA LEU A 246 14.32 -13.93 11.82
C LEU A 246 14.76 -12.64 12.51
N GLN A 247 15.99 -12.64 13.04
CA GLN A 247 16.58 -11.48 13.70
C GLN A 247 17.27 -10.56 12.69
N ILE A 248 16.50 -9.95 11.78
CA ILE A 248 17.03 -8.94 10.86
C ILE A 248 16.60 -7.58 11.37
N ASN A 249 17.53 -6.72 11.77
CA ASN A 249 17.20 -5.41 12.35
C ASN A 249 17.38 -4.25 11.35
N GLU A 250 17.85 -4.53 10.14
CA GLU A 250 18.16 -3.49 9.15
C GLU A 250 17.28 -3.63 7.91
N CYS A 251 16.83 -2.49 7.39
CA CYS A 251 16.05 -2.43 6.16
C CYS A 251 16.95 -2.81 4.98
N CYS A 252 16.52 -3.79 4.18
CA CYS A 252 17.28 -4.26 3.02
C CYS A 252 17.37 -3.26 1.84
N VAL A 253 16.74 -2.09 1.96
CA VAL A 253 16.77 -1.01 0.96
C VAL A 253 17.64 0.15 1.43
N CYS A 254 17.35 0.74 2.60
CA CYS A 254 18.05 1.93 3.10
C CYS A 254 19.12 1.64 4.15
N LEU A 255 19.26 0.38 4.59
CA LEU A 255 20.14 -0.06 5.69
C LEU A 255 19.84 0.60 7.04
N GLY A 256 18.74 1.34 7.15
CA GLY A 256 18.28 1.94 8.39
C GLY A 256 17.67 0.92 9.34
N ASP A 257 17.71 1.23 10.63
CA ASP A 257 17.13 0.40 11.68
C ASP A 257 15.62 0.18 11.47
N LEU A 258 15.17 -1.07 11.62
CA LEU A 258 13.78 -1.47 11.53
C LEU A 258 13.04 -1.36 12.85
N LYS A 259 13.74 -1.37 14.00
CA LYS A 259 13.11 -1.43 15.33
C LYS A 259 12.67 -0.05 15.84
N GLY A 260 13.53 0.95 15.71
CA GLY A 260 13.32 2.33 16.15
C GLY A 260 12.72 3.24 15.07
N SER A 261 12.47 2.72 13.88
CA SER A 261 11.88 3.50 12.79
C SER A 261 10.43 3.88 13.06
N LYS A 262 10.04 5.09 12.62
CA LYS A 262 8.64 5.52 12.61
C LYS A 262 7.77 4.76 11.60
N PHE A 263 8.39 4.11 10.63
CA PHE A 263 7.73 3.34 9.59
C PHE A 263 7.51 1.89 10.03
N ALA A 264 6.33 1.34 9.73
CA ALA A 264 6.08 -0.07 9.97
C ALA A 264 7.07 -0.95 9.18
N ARG A 265 7.30 -2.16 9.68
CA ARG A 265 8.07 -3.20 8.98
C ARG A 265 7.18 -3.90 7.95
N LYS A 266 7.72 -4.11 6.76
CA LYS A 266 7.20 -5.05 5.76
C LYS A 266 8.15 -6.26 5.65
N THR A 267 7.59 -7.46 5.64
CA THR A 267 8.35 -8.71 5.46
C THR A 267 8.02 -9.31 4.09
N LEU A 268 9.05 -9.50 3.26
CA LEU A 268 8.91 -10.13 1.94
C LEU A 268 8.75 -11.65 2.06
N LYS A 269 8.24 -12.31 1.01
CA LYS A 269 8.20 -13.79 0.95
C LYS A 269 9.58 -14.44 1.03
N CYS A 270 10.61 -13.74 0.56
CA CYS A 270 12.00 -14.17 0.67
C CYS A 270 12.61 -13.90 2.06
N SER A 271 11.78 -13.49 3.03
CA SER A 271 12.14 -13.27 4.42
C SER A 271 13.02 -12.04 4.72
N HIS A 272 13.46 -11.28 3.70
CA HIS A 272 14.07 -9.97 3.90
C HIS A 272 13.02 -8.93 4.33
N MET A 273 13.45 -7.98 5.14
CA MET A 273 12.58 -6.98 5.76
C MET A 273 13.01 -5.57 5.38
N LEU A 274 12.02 -4.69 5.26
CA LEU A 274 12.20 -3.28 4.88
C LEU A 274 11.14 -2.41 5.55
N HIS A 275 11.37 -1.10 5.62
CA HIS A 275 10.30 -0.17 6.02
C HIS A 275 9.17 -0.21 4.98
N GLU A 276 7.93 -0.07 5.42
CA GLU A 276 6.76 0.03 4.54
C GLU A 276 6.92 1.17 3.54
N PHE A 277 7.48 2.31 3.98
CA PHE A 277 7.86 3.41 3.09
C PHE A 277 8.87 2.99 2.01
N CYS A 278 9.92 2.24 2.39
CA CYS A 278 10.91 1.76 1.43
C CYS A 278 10.31 0.72 0.47
N TYR A 279 9.34 -0.07 0.93
CA TYR A 279 8.61 -1.04 0.11
C TYR A 279 7.76 -0.32 -0.94
N ASP A 280 7.01 0.69 -0.52
CA ASP A 280 6.20 1.49 -1.42
C ASP A 280 7.07 2.19 -2.47
N GLU A 281 8.17 2.83 -2.08
CA GLU A 281 9.09 3.47 -3.02
C GLU A 281 9.75 2.46 -3.97
N LEU A 282 10.13 1.28 -3.48
CA LEU A 282 10.66 0.19 -4.29
C LEU A 282 9.66 -0.20 -5.40
N LEU A 283 8.40 -0.45 -5.04
CA LEU A 283 7.36 -0.79 -6.02
C LEU A 283 7.02 0.37 -6.96
N ARG A 284 6.94 1.61 -6.45
CA ARG A 284 6.69 2.82 -7.25
C ARG A 284 7.78 3.08 -8.28
N SER A 285 9.02 2.66 -8.00
CA SER A 285 10.13 2.75 -8.95
C SER A 285 10.08 1.72 -10.08
N GLY A 286 9.10 0.81 -10.06
CA GLY A 286 8.99 -0.31 -11.00
C GLY A 286 9.93 -1.48 -10.66
N ASN A 287 10.63 -1.43 -9.53
CA ASN A 287 11.48 -2.52 -9.09
C ASN A 287 10.67 -3.54 -8.27
N PHE A 288 10.40 -4.69 -8.88
CA PHE A 288 9.68 -5.78 -8.23
C PHE A 288 10.60 -6.86 -7.64
N LYS A 289 11.91 -6.62 -7.55
CA LYS A 289 12.89 -7.60 -7.06
C LYS A 289 13.43 -7.19 -5.70
N CYS A 290 13.61 -8.18 -4.82
CA CYS A 290 14.31 -7.99 -3.55
C CYS A 290 15.76 -7.56 -3.82
N PRO A 291 16.26 -6.45 -3.25
CA PRO A 291 17.64 -6.00 -3.48
C PRO A 291 18.71 -7.00 -3.03
N VAL A 292 18.38 -7.89 -2.10
CA VAL A 292 19.35 -8.82 -1.50
C VAL A 292 19.44 -10.13 -2.28
N CYS A 293 18.31 -10.74 -2.62
CA CYS A 293 18.27 -12.08 -3.22
C CYS A 293 17.57 -12.14 -4.58
N LYS A 294 17.15 -10.99 -5.13
CA LYS A 294 16.45 -10.85 -6.42
C LYS A 294 15.10 -11.56 -6.55
N LYS A 295 14.64 -12.27 -5.52
CA LYS A 295 13.29 -12.87 -5.48
C LYS A 295 12.20 -11.82 -5.59
N PHE A 296 11.02 -12.24 -6.05
CA PHE A 296 9.89 -11.35 -6.27
C PHE A 296 9.46 -10.70 -4.94
N SER A 297 9.43 -9.37 -4.92
CA SER A 297 9.16 -8.57 -3.73
C SER A 297 7.68 -8.26 -3.49
N PRO A 298 6.79 -8.12 -4.49
CA PRO A 298 5.38 -7.87 -4.21
C PRO A 298 4.73 -8.95 -3.33
N VAL A 299 4.08 -8.50 -2.25
CA VAL A 299 3.33 -9.32 -1.29
C VAL A 299 1.89 -8.83 -1.14
N ASP A 300 1.05 -9.61 -0.46
CA ASP A 300 -0.36 -9.30 -0.17
C ASP A 300 -1.14 -8.92 -1.44
N GLU A 301 -1.90 -7.82 -1.40
CA GLU A 301 -2.68 -7.30 -2.53
C GLU A 301 -1.79 -6.90 -3.73
N GLN A 302 -0.59 -6.35 -3.47
CA GLN A 302 0.35 -5.93 -4.51
C GLN A 302 0.82 -7.09 -5.38
N LEU A 303 0.89 -8.31 -4.83
CA LEU A 303 1.24 -9.49 -5.61
C LEU A 303 0.27 -9.70 -6.77
N LYS A 304 -1.03 -9.65 -6.52
CA LYS A 304 -2.05 -9.89 -7.56
C LYS A 304 -2.05 -8.76 -8.59
N ILE A 305 -1.95 -7.51 -8.13
CA ILE A 305 -1.91 -6.32 -8.99
C ILE A 305 -0.72 -6.43 -9.96
N VAL A 306 0.49 -6.61 -9.44
CA VAL A 306 1.70 -6.64 -10.27
C VAL A 306 1.73 -7.86 -11.19
N VAL A 307 1.34 -9.04 -10.71
CA VAL A 307 1.30 -10.25 -11.57
C VAL A 307 0.28 -10.12 -12.69
N ASN A 308 -0.89 -9.52 -12.43
CA ASN A 308 -1.89 -9.29 -13.48
C ASN A 308 -1.40 -8.24 -14.49
N PHE A 309 -0.79 -7.16 -14.02
CA PHE A 309 -0.15 -6.15 -14.89
C PHE A 309 0.93 -6.76 -15.79
N GLN A 310 1.85 -7.55 -15.22
CA GLN A 310 2.89 -8.24 -15.98
C GLN A 310 2.32 -9.27 -16.95
N ARG A 311 1.23 -9.95 -16.58
CA ARG A 311 0.52 -10.88 -17.47
C ARG A 311 -0.07 -10.16 -18.67
N ASP A 312 -0.67 -9.00 -18.44
CA ASP A 312 -1.25 -8.19 -19.49
C ASP A 312 -0.17 -7.67 -20.47
N ILE A 313 0.94 -7.16 -19.95
CA ILE A 313 2.12 -6.83 -20.77
C ILE A 313 2.58 -8.04 -21.57
N PHE A 314 2.65 -9.22 -20.94
CA PHE A 314 3.10 -10.44 -21.60
C PHE A 314 2.16 -10.91 -22.71
N SER A 315 0.84 -10.75 -22.57
CA SER A 315 -0.12 -11.12 -23.64
C SER A 315 0.04 -10.30 -24.92
N HIS A 316 0.69 -9.15 -24.82
CA HIS A 316 1.01 -8.25 -25.92
C HIS A 316 2.49 -8.31 -26.33
N GLN A 317 3.20 -9.39 -25.97
CA GLN A 317 4.56 -9.57 -26.43
C GLN A 317 4.63 -10.23 -27.81
N VAL A 318 5.64 -9.77 -28.56
CA VAL A 318 5.99 -10.34 -29.85
C VAL A 318 7.47 -10.72 -29.90
N ILE A 319 7.76 -11.76 -30.68
CA ILE A 319 9.09 -12.15 -31.14
C ILE A 319 9.37 -11.38 -32.43
N LEU A 320 10.49 -10.68 -32.47
CA LEU A 320 10.91 -9.91 -33.64
C LEU A 320 11.43 -10.85 -34.74
N PRO A 321 11.29 -10.50 -36.04
CA PRO A 321 11.75 -11.36 -37.13
C PRO A 321 13.24 -11.70 -37.04
N LYS A 322 14.07 -10.76 -36.57
CA LYS A 322 15.51 -10.98 -36.34
C LYS A 322 15.82 -12.05 -35.29
N ASP A 323 14.87 -12.30 -34.38
CA ASP A 323 15.01 -13.20 -33.24
C ASP A 323 14.26 -14.53 -33.46
N GLU A 324 13.64 -14.73 -34.63
CA GLU A 324 12.83 -15.91 -34.94
C GLU A 324 13.62 -17.21 -34.83
N LYS A 325 14.92 -17.19 -35.10
CA LYS A 325 15.81 -18.36 -35.00
C LYS A 325 16.68 -18.36 -33.74
N THR A 326 16.52 -17.35 -32.90
CA THR A 326 17.31 -17.20 -31.69
C THR A 326 16.63 -17.96 -30.55
N VAL A 327 17.40 -18.80 -29.87
CA VAL A 327 17.00 -19.46 -28.62
C VAL A 327 17.94 -19.00 -27.52
N ILE A 328 17.37 -18.63 -26.39
CA ILE A 328 18.08 -18.15 -25.21
C ILE A 328 17.68 -18.98 -23.99
N GLY A 329 18.59 -19.08 -23.02
CA GLY A 329 18.27 -19.58 -21.70
C GLY A 329 17.66 -18.51 -20.82
N VAL A 330 16.61 -18.87 -20.10
CA VAL A 330 15.93 -18.00 -19.14
C VAL A 330 15.82 -18.72 -17.79
N GLY A 331 16.31 -18.09 -16.73
CA GLY A 331 16.26 -18.57 -15.36
C GLY A 331 15.26 -17.80 -14.50
N CYS A 332 14.51 -18.50 -13.66
CA CYS A 332 13.59 -17.89 -12.70
C CYS A 332 14.27 -17.66 -11.34
N ASN A 333 14.32 -16.40 -10.90
CA ASN A 333 14.94 -16.00 -9.63
C ASN A 333 14.21 -16.54 -8.38
N ASP A 334 12.94 -16.95 -8.50
CA ASP A 334 12.15 -17.42 -7.38
C ASP A 334 12.24 -18.93 -7.15
N CYS A 335 12.09 -19.71 -8.22
CA CYS A 335 11.99 -21.18 -8.14
C CYS A 335 13.20 -21.92 -8.73
N GLY A 336 14.15 -21.20 -9.33
CA GLY A 336 15.37 -21.73 -9.94
C GLY A 336 15.16 -22.54 -11.21
N ALA A 337 13.94 -22.54 -11.79
CA ALA A 337 13.70 -23.20 -13.07
C ALA A 337 14.47 -22.50 -14.18
N GLU A 338 15.04 -23.28 -15.09
CA GLU A 338 15.69 -22.79 -16.31
C GLU A 338 14.99 -23.39 -17.51
N VAL A 339 14.65 -22.55 -18.48
CA VAL A 339 13.88 -22.95 -19.67
C VAL A 339 14.45 -22.28 -20.93
N PRO A 340 14.35 -22.93 -22.09
CA PRO A 340 14.59 -22.26 -23.36
C PRO A 340 13.45 -21.28 -23.68
N ALA A 341 13.78 -20.13 -24.25
CA ALA A 341 12.82 -19.15 -24.74
C ALA A 341 13.33 -18.46 -26.01
N ARG A 342 12.45 -17.75 -26.72
CA ARG A 342 12.85 -16.78 -27.74
C ARG A 342 12.90 -15.36 -27.15
N PRO A 343 13.82 -14.49 -27.59
CA PRO A 343 13.80 -13.09 -27.21
C PRO A 343 12.47 -12.42 -27.56
N VAL A 344 11.95 -11.65 -26.60
CA VAL A 344 10.71 -10.87 -26.73
C VAL A 344 11.02 -9.41 -26.52
N PHE A 345 10.19 -8.55 -27.12
CA PHE A 345 10.42 -7.11 -27.15
C PHE A 345 10.70 -6.46 -25.78
N THR A 346 10.01 -6.86 -24.70
CA THR A 346 10.18 -6.25 -23.37
C THR A 346 11.08 -7.05 -22.41
N ASP A 347 11.69 -8.16 -22.87
CA ASP A 347 12.52 -9.04 -22.04
C ASP A 347 11.86 -9.56 -20.75
N LEU A 348 10.52 -9.58 -20.72
CA LEU A 348 9.73 -10.11 -19.60
C LEU A 348 9.33 -11.55 -19.93
N TYR A 349 9.69 -12.51 -19.08
CA TYR A 349 9.45 -13.94 -19.32
C TYR A 349 8.58 -14.56 -18.23
N TYR A 350 7.68 -15.47 -18.59
CA TYR A 350 6.78 -16.16 -17.65
C TYR A 350 7.34 -17.51 -17.19
N CYS A 351 7.40 -17.72 -15.87
CA CYS A 351 7.76 -19.01 -15.30
C CYS A 351 6.53 -19.92 -15.14
N GLN A 352 6.48 -21.01 -15.92
CA GLN A 352 5.41 -22.01 -15.82
C GLN A 352 5.34 -22.69 -14.43
N LYS A 353 6.49 -22.85 -13.74
CA LYS A 353 6.57 -23.56 -12.45
C LYS A 353 5.99 -22.79 -11.28
N CYS A 354 6.19 -21.46 -11.23
CA CYS A 354 5.76 -20.64 -10.09
C CYS A 354 4.74 -19.56 -10.44
N GLY A 355 4.43 -19.36 -11.72
CA GLY A 355 3.43 -18.40 -12.17
C GLY A 355 3.84 -16.93 -12.06
N LEU A 356 5.13 -16.65 -11.87
CA LEU A 356 5.69 -15.30 -11.77
C LEU A 356 6.48 -14.92 -13.03
N PHE A 357 6.69 -13.62 -13.22
CA PHE A 357 7.47 -13.06 -14.33
C PHE A 357 8.88 -12.61 -13.93
N ASN A 358 9.37 -13.07 -12.77
CA ASN A 358 10.70 -12.71 -12.27
C ASN A 358 11.77 -13.65 -12.85
N CYS A 359 11.94 -13.53 -14.15
CA CYS A 359 12.84 -14.33 -14.95
C CYS A 359 13.88 -13.43 -15.62
N GLU A 360 15.11 -13.92 -15.77
CA GLU A 360 16.21 -13.22 -16.41
C GLU A 360 16.89 -14.15 -17.42
N ARG A 361 17.46 -13.56 -18.47
CA ARG A 361 18.34 -14.30 -19.38
C ARG A 361 19.52 -14.87 -18.59
N ASN A 362 19.89 -16.11 -18.84
CA ASN A 362 21.07 -16.73 -18.25
C ASN A 362 22.06 -17.16 -19.35
N SER A 363 23.23 -17.63 -18.95
CA SER A 363 24.28 -18.08 -19.88
C SER A 363 24.10 -19.54 -20.34
N ARG A 364 22.93 -20.14 -20.12
CA ARG A 364 22.68 -21.53 -20.49
C ARG A 364 22.40 -21.60 -22.00
N ASN A 365 23.17 -22.43 -22.68
CA ASN A 365 22.99 -22.65 -24.12
C ASN A 365 21.90 -23.69 -24.32
N PHE A 366 20.81 -23.24 -24.94
CA PHE A 366 19.76 -24.09 -25.47
C PHE A 366 19.75 -23.95 -26.98
N ASP A 367 19.37 -25.01 -27.69
CA ASP A 367 19.19 -25.00 -29.13
C ASP A 367 17.72 -25.06 -29.55
N GLU A 368 17.48 -25.09 -30.86
CA GLU A 368 16.12 -25.18 -31.42
C GLU A 368 15.42 -26.48 -31.00
N ASN A 369 16.17 -27.59 -30.87
CA ASN A 369 15.58 -28.86 -30.44
C ASN A 369 15.11 -28.79 -28.99
N ASP A 370 15.90 -28.19 -28.09
CA ASP A 370 15.50 -27.94 -26.70
C ASP A 370 14.21 -27.10 -26.63
N TYR A 371 14.11 -26.06 -27.46
CA TYR A 371 12.91 -25.21 -27.50
C TYR A 371 11.67 -25.97 -27.98
N GLN A 372 11.79 -26.82 -29.00
CA GLN A 372 10.67 -27.65 -29.49
C GLN A 372 10.25 -28.71 -28.45
N VAL A 373 11.20 -29.31 -27.74
CA VAL A 373 10.91 -30.22 -26.61
C VAL A 373 10.16 -29.47 -25.52
N TYR A 374 10.61 -28.26 -25.16
CA TYR A 374 9.92 -27.43 -24.18
C TYR A 374 8.46 -27.13 -24.58
N LEU A 375 8.23 -26.72 -25.83
CA LEU A 375 6.87 -26.43 -26.32
C LEU A 375 5.96 -27.67 -26.28
N THR A 376 6.48 -28.85 -26.63
CA THR A 376 5.68 -30.09 -26.74
C THR A 376 5.42 -30.75 -25.39
N GLU A 377 6.42 -30.82 -24.51
CA GLU A 377 6.32 -31.47 -23.20
C GLU A 377 5.69 -30.56 -22.15
N THR A 378 6.13 -29.30 -22.07
CA THR A 378 5.68 -28.36 -21.02
C THR A 378 4.34 -27.72 -21.38
N LYS A 379 4.04 -27.58 -22.67
CA LYS A 379 2.83 -26.89 -23.19
C LYS A 379 2.61 -25.55 -22.49
N PRO A 380 3.57 -24.61 -22.63
CA PRO A 380 3.55 -23.37 -21.88
C PRO A 380 2.23 -22.61 -22.08
N LYS A 381 1.64 -22.15 -20.97
CA LYS A 381 0.35 -21.43 -20.96
C LYS A 381 0.36 -20.19 -21.87
N PHE A 382 1.52 -19.55 -22.00
CA PHE A 382 1.68 -18.36 -22.80
C PHE A 382 2.86 -18.58 -23.75
N VAL A 383 2.61 -18.35 -25.04
CA VAL A 383 3.62 -18.37 -26.10
C VAL A 383 3.53 -17.02 -26.80
N PRO A 384 4.61 -16.21 -26.79
CA PRO A 384 4.63 -14.94 -27.52
C PRO A 384 4.34 -15.15 -29.01
N LYS A 385 3.66 -14.19 -29.64
CA LYS A 385 3.33 -14.24 -31.07
C LYS A 385 4.53 -13.76 -31.90
N TYR A 386 4.58 -14.13 -33.17
CA TYR A 386 5.58 -13.57 -34.09
C TYR A 386 5.09 -12.22 -34.63
N ALA A 387 5.99 -11.24 -34.71
CA ALA A 387 5.71 -9.91 -35.25
C ALA A 387 5.61 -9.94 -36.79
N THR A 388 4.53 -10.53 -37.32
CA THR A 388 4.26 -10.55 -38.77
C THR A 388 3.42 -9.36 -39.21
N GLN A 389 3.41 -9.06 -40.52
CA GLN A 389 2.56 -8.00 -41.07
C GLN A 389 1.07 -8.30 -40.83
N GLU A 390 0.66 -9.56 -40.95
CA GLU A 390 -0.70 -10.02 -40.69
C GLU A 390 -1.09 -9.79 -39.22
N TYR A 391 -0.20 -10.12 -38.27
CA TYR A 391 -0.45 -9.91 -36.85
C TYR A 391 -0.74 -8.43 -36.53
N PHE A 392 0.11 -7.53 -37.03
CA PHE A 392 -0.09 -6.10 -36.79
C PHE A 392 -1.34 -5.57 -37.48
N LYS A 393 -1.61 -5.98 -38.72
CA LYS A 393 -2.83 -5.59 -39.43
C LYS A 393 -4.09 -5.98 -38.65
N GLU A 394 -4.18 -7.23 -38.18
CA GLU A 394 -5.28 -7.70 -37.34
C GLU A 394 -5.39 -6.90 -36.03
N PHE A 395 -4.25 -6.62 -35.38
CA PHE A 395 -4.22 -5.86 -34.13
C PHE A 395 -4.77 -4.43 -34.30
N PHE A 396 -4.30 -3.70 -35.31
CA PHE A 396 -4.75 -2.32 -35.56
C PHE A 396 -6.18 -2.25 -36.08
N GLU A 397 -6.61 -3.20 -36.93
CA GLU A 397 -8.01 -3.30 -37.38
C GLU A 397 -8.97 -3.51 -36.20
N GLN A 398 -8.62 -4.38 -35.24
CA GLN A 398 -9.41 -4.58 -34.01
C GLN A 398 -9.52 -3.32 -33.14
N LYS A 399 -8.54 -2.42 -33.23
CA LYS A 399 -8.50 -1.14 -32.52
C LYS A 399 -9.08 0.03 -33.34
N GLY A 400 -9.54 -0.21 -34.56
CA GLY A 400 -10.06 0.83 -35.44
C GLY A 400 -8.99 1.83 -35.92
N ILE A 401 -7.72 1.43 -35.92
CA ILE A 401 -6.59 2.28 -36.32
C ILE A 401 -6.17 1.91 -37.75
N ASN A 402 -6.04 2.92 -38.62
CA ASN A 402 -5.54 2.71 -39.97
C ASN A 402 -4.00 2.68 -39.98
N ILE A 403 -3.42 1.50 -40.17
CA ILE A 403 -1.96 1.29 -40.22
C ILE A 403 -1.30 2.00 -41.41
N GLU A 404 -2.02 2.24 -42.51
CA GLU A 404 -1.46 2.86 -43.71
C GLU A 404 -0.99 4.30 -43.47
N GLU A 405 -1.56 4.99 -42.49
CA GLU A 405 -1.12 6.33 -42.07
C GLU A 405 0.25 6.32 -41.37
N PHE A 406 0.63 5.22 -40.73
CA PHE A 406 1.88 5.09 -39.98
C PHE A 406 3.07 4.61 -40.83
N VAL A 407 2.79 4.03 -41.99
CA VAL A 407 3.80 3.31 -42.80
C VAL A 407 4.06 3.93 -44.17
N GLN A 408 3.46 5.08 -44.49
CA GLN A 408 3.73 5.80 -45.75
C GLN A 408 5.20 6.26 -45.83
N GLY A 409 5.94 5.71 -46.81
CA GLY A 409 7.16 6.33 -47.35
C GLY A 409 8.52 5.67 -47.06
N THR A 410 8.60 4.47 -46.47
CA THR A 410 9.90 3.82 -46.18
C THR A 410 9.90 2.31 -46.39
N SER A 411 11.08 1.76 -46.74
CA SER A 411 11.31 0.33 -47.01
C SER A 411 11.40 -0.57 -45.77
N ASP A 412 11.32 0.00 -44.56
CA ASP A 412 11.43 -0.75 -43.30
C ASP A 412 10.13 -0.69 -42.49
N PHE A 413 9.17 -1.52 -42.91
CA PHE A 413 7.82 -1.62 -42.38
C PHE A 413 7.78 -2.08 -40.91
N VAL A 414 8.75 -2.89 -40.49
CA VAL A 414 8.70 -3.62 -39.21
C VAL A 414 8.99 -2.69 -38.03
N ASP A 415 10.03 -1.86 -38.10
CA ASP A 415 10.46 -1.04 -36.96
C ASP A 415 9.46 0.07 -36.59
N ARG A 416 8.88 0.77 -37.57
CA ARG A 416 7.84 1.79 -37.30
C ARG A 416 6.49 1.19 -36.89
N THR A 417 6.16 0.00 -37.38
CA THR A 417 4.93 -0.71 -36.99
C THR A 417 5.02 -1.21 -35.54
N ILE A 418 6.19 -1.69 -35.11
CA ILE A 418 6.45 -2.02 -33.70
C ILE A 418 6.35 -0.77 -32.83
N LEU A 419 6.91 0.36 -33.27
CA LEU A 419 6.79 1.62 -32.52
C LEU A 419 5.33 2.08 -32.40
N ALA A 420 4.54 2.02 -33.48
CA ALA A 420 3.11 2.32 -33.46
C ALA A 420 2.34 1.37 -32.53
N TYR A 421 2.66 0.07 -32.57
CA TYR A 421 2.07 -0.95 -31.71
C TYR A 421 2.32 -0.65 -30.22
N VAL A 422 3.56 -0.28 -29.89
CA VAL A 422 3.97 0.15 -28.54
C VAL A 422 3.37 1.50 -28.15
N VAL A 423 3.03 2.39 -29.08
CA VAL A 423 2.31 3.63 -28.72
C VAL A 423 0.84 3.33 -28.45
N THR A 424 0.19 2.53 -29.31
CA THR A 424 -1.23 2.19 -29.22
C THR A 424 -1.58 1.40 -27.97
N LEU A 425 -0.80 0.37 -27.63
CA LEU A 425 -1.05 -0.43 -26.41
C LEU A 425 -1.05 0.42 -25.14
N TRP A 426 -0.27 1.49 -25.11
CA TRP A 426 0.00 2.26 -23.89
C TRP A 426 -0.77 3.58 -23.84
N GLN A 427 -1.46 3.96 -24.92
CA GLN A 427 -2.38 5.11 -24.95
C GLN A 427 -3.76 4.80 -24.35
N GLU A 428 -4.25 3.56 -24.42
CA GLU A 428 -5.61 3.23 -23.98
C GLU A 428 -5.73 2.75 -22.52
N GLU A 429 -4.68 2.18 -21.91
CA GLU A 429 -4.83 1.46 -20.63
C GLU A 429 -4.36 2.21 -19.37
N PHE A 430 -3.72 3.37 -19.47
CA PHE A 430 -3.19 4.05 -18.29
C PHE A 430 -3.44 5.57 -18.31
N LEU A 431 -4.70 5.95 -18.11
CA LEU A 431 -5.12 7.32 -17.77
C LEU A 431 -4.71 7.75 -16.35
N GLU A 432 -4.13 6.87 -15.52
CA GLU A 432 -3.61 7.23 -14.20
C GLU A 432 -2.12 6.87 -14.02
N LYS A 433 -1.29 7.93 -14.09
CA LYS A 433 0.03 8.19 -13.46
C LYS A 433 1.15 8.54 -14.45
N GLU A 434 1.50 9.84 -14.44
CA GLU A 434 2.64 10.50 -15.11
C GLU A 434 4.00 9.78 -14.96
N LYS A 435 4.16 8.88 -13.96
CA LYS A 435 5.41 8.16 -13.70
C LYS A 435 5.65 6.96 -14.61
N LEU A 436 4.60 6.33 -15.16
CA LEU A 436 4.76 5.23 -16.13
C LEU A 436 5.14 5.77 -17.52
N GLN A 437 4.59 6.93 -17.89
CA GLN A 437 4.95 7.66 -19.11
C GLN A 437 6.45 7.98 -19.17
N LEU A 438 7.08 8.37 -18.05
CA LEU A 438 8.52 8.62 -17.99
C LEU A 438 9.37 7.37 -18.23
N MET A 439 8.88 6.19 -17.83
CA MET A 439 9.56 4.91 -18.07
C MET A 439 9.43 4.49 -19.53
N ILE A 440 8.25 4.69 -20.13
CA ILE A 440 7.97 4.43 -21.55
C ILE A 440 8.80 5.36 -22.45
N VAL A 441 8.90 6.65 -22.12
CA VAL A 441 9.76 7.61 -22.84
C VAL A 441 11.21 7.14 -22.81
N LYS A 442 11.71 6.65 -21.67
CA LYS A 442 13.08 6.13 -21.55
C LYS A 442 13.32 4.87 -22.39
N ILE A 443 12.32 3.98 -22.49
CA ILE A 443 12.38 2.77 -23.32
C ILE A 443 12.34 3.14 -24.81
N ILE A 444 11.48 4.06 -25.22
CA ILE A 444 11.44 4.59 -26.59
C ILE A 444 12.77 5.26 -26.95
N GLN A 445 13.38 5.99 -26.03
CA GLN A 445 14.65 6.67 -26.26
C GLN A 445 15.82 5.67 -26.40
N LEU A 446 15.80 4.57 -25.64
CA LEU A 446 16.74 3.45 -25.78
C LEU A 446 16.53 2.60 -27.04
N MET A 447 15.40 2.73 -27.73
CA MET A 447 15.14 2.08 -29.03
C MET A 447 15.55 2.94 -30.23
N LEU A 448 15.73 4.25 -30.01
CA LEU A 448 16.11 5.22 -31.04
C LEU A 448 17.63 5.49 -31.06
N GLU A 449 18.35 5.10 -30.01
CA GLU A 449 19.82 5.01 -29.93
C GLU A 449 20.29 3.61 -30.33
#